data_AF-A0A945RXL8-F1
#
_entry.id   AF-A0A945RXL8-F1
#
_cell.length_a   1.000
_cell.length_b   1.000
_cell.length_c   1.000
_cell.angle_alpha   90.00
_cell.angle_beta   90.00
_cell.angle_gamma   90.00
#
_symmetry.space_group_name_H-M   'P 1'
#
loop_
_entity.id
_entity.type
_entity.pdbx_description
1 polymer ?
#
loop_
_entity_poly.entity_id
_entity_poly.type
_entity_poly.pdbx_seq_one_letter_code
_entity_poly.pdbx_strand_id
1 'polypeptide(L)' 'MLADLAPAVETIQTIQKPCIGYKIMAAGRIDAQMAFEYAYDHIKPGDVVNVGMHRGDNDDMVKENAAMVQQILAE' A
#
# COMPACT_ATOMS: atom_id res chain seq x y z
N MET A 1 11.64 13.17 5.94
CA MET A 1 10.41 12.92 6.76
C MET A 1 9.27 13.73 6.17
N LEU A 2 8.27 13.06 5.58
CA LEU A 2 7.26 13.52 4.60
C LEU A 2 7.76 14.29 3.36
N ALA A 3 8.82 15.09 3.46
CA ALA A 3 9.42 15.80 2.31
C ALA A 3 9.82 14.85 1.15
N ASP A 4 10.14 13.60 1.47
CA ASP A 4 10.57 12.59 0.51
C ASP A 4 9.39 11.85 -0.16
N LEU A 5 8.15 12.10 0.28
CA LEU A 5 6.97 11.36 -0.20
C LEU A 5 6.67 11.68 -1.67
N ALA A 6 6.52 12.96 -2.00
CA ALA A 6 6.29 13.42 -3.37
C ALA A 6 7.40 12.99 -4.34
N PRO A 7 8.70 13.24 -4.07
CA PRO A 7 9.75 12.80 -4.99
C PRO A 7 9.87 11.27 -5.09
N ALA A 8 9.52 10.51 -4.04
CA ALA A 8 9.46 9.05 -4.12
C ALA A 8 8.36 8.58 -5.08
N VAL A 9 7.16 9.16 -4.99
CA VAL A 9 6.05 8.89 -5.91
C VAL A 9 6.42 9.24 -7.35
N GLU A 10 6.99 10.43 -7.58
CA GLU A 10 7.48 10.83 -8.90
C GLU A 10 8.52 9.83 -9.44
N THR A 11 9.43 9.38 -8.58
CA THR A 11 10.45 8.39 -8.96
C THR A 11 9.81 7.06 -9.38
N ILE A 12 8.79 6.57 -8.67
CA ILE A 12 8.08 5.31 -9.01
C ILE A 12 7.57 5.34 -10.46
N GLN A 13 7.07 6.49 -10.93
CA GLN A 13 6.53 6.66 -12.28
C GLN A 13 7.61 6.55 -13.37
N THR A 14 8.88 6.81 -13.05
CA THR A 14 9.99 6.74 -14.00
C THR A 14 10.62 5.34 -14.13
N ILE A 15 10.37 4.45 -13.16
CA ILE A 15 10.96 3.11 -13.13
C ILE A 15 10.25 2.22 -14.15
N GLN A 16 11.00 1.69 -15.11
CA GLN A 16 10.47 0.84 -16.18
C GLN A 16 10.06 -0.58 -15.73
N LYS A 17 10.67 -1.07 -14.65
CA LYS A 17 10.34 -2.39 -14.10
C LYS A 17 9.17 -2.28 -13.11
N PRO A 18 8.36 -3.33 -12.96
CA PRO A 18 7.37 -3.38 -11.87
C PRO A 18 8.03 -3.16 -10.51
N CYS A 19 7.38 -2.39 -9.66
CA CYS A 19 7.78 -2.10 -8.30
C CYS A 19 6.88 -2.83 -7.30
N ILE A 20 7.44 -3.13 -6.13
CA ILE A 20 6.69 -3.66 -4.99
C ILE A 20 6.71 -2.59 -3.89
N GLY A 21 5.55 -1.97 -3.64
CA GLY A 21 5.36 -1.08 -2.52
C GLY A 21 5.41 -1.88 -1.21
N TYR A 22 6.28 -1.49 -0.28
CA TYR A 22 6.44 -2.21 0.99
C TYR A 22 6.39 -1.25 2.17
N LYS A 23 5.86 -1.74 3.32
CA LYS A 23 5.69 -0.97 4.56
C LYS A 23 4.83 0.30 4.43
N ILE A 24 3.80 0.26 3.58
CA ILE A 24 2.87 1.38 3.38
C ILE A 24 2.18 1.83 4.68
N MET A 25 1.96 0.93 5.65
CA MET A 25 1.35 1.24 6.94
C MET A 25 2.36 1.70 8.02
N ALA A 26 3.64 1.90 7.67
CA ALA A 26 4.70 2.31 8.59
C ALA A 26 4.76 1.48 9.90
N ALA A 27 4.63 0.15 9.79
CA ALA A 27 4.52 -0.79 10.91
C ALA A 27 3.30 -0.54 11.82
N GLY A 28 2.14 -0.29 11.21
CA GLY A 28 0.87 -0.09 11.91
C GLY A 28 0.67 1.32 12.48
N ARG A 29 1.53 2.28 12.12
CA ARG A 29 1.40 3.70 12.55
C ARG A 29 0.50 4.51 11.63
N ILE A 30 0.20 4.00 10.45
CA ILE A 30 -0.73 4.59 9.48
C ILE A 30 -1.90 3.61 9.35
N ASP A 31 -3.11 4.16 9.34
CA ASP A 31 -4.34 3.40 9.12
C ASP A 31 -4.28 2.62 7.79
N ALA A 32 -4.86 1.41 7.79
CA ALA A 32 -4.76 0.51 6.65
C ALA A 32 -5.45 1.07 5.40
N GLN A 33 -6.67 1.63 5.53
CA GLN A 33 -7.43 2.19 4.42
C GLN A 33 -6.65 3.33 3.78
N MET A 34 -6.22 4.30 4.60
CA MET A 34 -5.45 5.45 4.13
C MET A 34 -4.14 5.02 3.44
N ALA A 35 -3.45 4.02 3.98
CA ALA A 35 -2.22 3.52 3.41
C ALA A 35 -2.45 2.82 2.05
N PHE A 36 -3.53 2.05 1.92
CA PHE A 36 -3.87 1.38 0.66
C PHE A 36 -4.30 2.38 -0.41
N GLU A 37 -5.23 3.28 -0.11
CA GLU A 37 -5.68 4.34 -1.04
C GLU A 37 -4.47 5.12 -1.55
N TYR A 38 -3.64 5.65 -0.65
CA TYR A 38 -2.47 6.40 -1.04
C TYR A 38 -1.48 5.57 -1.88
N ALA A 39 -1.27 4.29 -1.55
CA ALA A 39 -0.38 3.45 -2.34
C ALA A 39 -0.95 3.21 -3.75
N TYR A 40 -2.21 2.81 -3.87
CA TYR A 40 -2.82 2.46 -5.15
C TYR A 40 -3.07 3.67 -6.06
N ASP A 41 -3.26 4.87 -5.51
CA ASP A 41 -3.33 6.12 -6.27
C ASP A 41 -2.00 6.52 -6.92
N HIS A 42 -0.87 6.04 -6.37
CA HIS A 42 0.46 6.57 -6.70
C HIS A 42 1.46 5.55 -7.24
N ILE A 43 1.21 4.24 -7.13
CA ILE A 43 1.98 3.21 -7.83
C ILE A 43 1.50 3.05 -9.28
N LYS A 44 2.30 2.39 -10.13
CA LYS A 44 1.93 2.20 -11.54
C LYS A 44 0.95 1.02 -11.69
N PRO A 45 0.12 1.00 -12.75
CA PRO A 45 -0.60 -0.22 -13.13
C PRO A 45 0.36 -1.41 -13.30
N GLY A 46 0.06 -2.52 -12.64
CA GLY A 46 0.91 -3.72 -12.62
C GLY A 46 1.96 -3.75 -11.50
N ASP A 47 2.18 -2.64 -10.79
CA ASP A 47 2.88 -2.68 -9.50
C ASP A 47 1.99 -3.33 -8.44
N VAL A 48 2.60 -3.82 -7.36
CA VAL A 48 1.87 -4.49 -6.27
C VAL A 48 2.30 -3.97 -4.91
N VAL A 49 1.44 -4.16 -3.90
CA VAL A 49 1.77 -3.88 -2.50
C VAL A 49 2.04 -5.19 -1.77
N ASN A 50 3.17 -5.26 -1.06
CA ASN A 50 3.48 -6.32 -0.11
C ASN A 50 3.15 -5.85 1.31
N VAL A 51 2.17 -6.52 1.93
CA VAL A 51 1.70 -6.21 3.28
C VAL A 51 2.22 -7.26 4.25
N GLY A 52 3.03 -6.82 5.23
CA GLY A 52 3.41 -7.65 6.36
C GLY A 52 2.36 -7.53 7.47
N MET A 53 1.85 -8.65 7.95
CA MET A 53 0.78 -8.69 8.97
C MET A 53 1.25 -9.49 10.18
N HIS A 54 1.08 -8.92 11.38
CA HIS A 54 1.12 -9.66 12.63
C HIS A 54 -0.32 -9.77 13.13
N ARG A 55 -0.91 -10.96 12.98
CA ARG A 55 -2.35 -11.17 13.20
C ARG A 55 -2.79 -10.91 14.65
N GLY A 56 -1.92 -11.16 15.63
CA GLY A 56 -2.24 -10.92 17.04
C GLY A 56 -3.53 -11.65 17.43
N ASP A 57 -4.51 -10.88 17.89
CA ASP A 57 -5.87 -11.32 18.23
C ASP A 57 -6.87 -11.22 17.06
N ASN A 58 -6.46 -10.69 15.90
CA ASN A 58 -7.26 -10.60 14.69
C ASN A 58 -6.84 -11.68 13.67
N ASP A 59 -7.54 -12.81 13.75
CA ASP A 59 -7.35 -13.90 12.79
C ASP A 59 -7.80 -13.55 11.37
N ASP A 60 -8.76 -12.64 11.20
CA ASP A 60 -9.34 -12.27 9.91
C ASP A 60 -8.56 -11.17 9.17
N MET A 61 -7.50 -10.60 9.78
CA MET A 61 -6.74 -9.45 9.25
C MET A 61 -6.32 -9.58 7.77
N VAL A 62 -5.93 -10.79 7.32
CA VAL A 62 -5.57 -11.02 5.91
C VAL A 62 -6.79 -10.86 4.99
N LYS A 63 -7.93 -11.42 5.40
CA LYS A 63 -9.20 -11.36 4.65
C LYS A 63 -9.73 -9.93 4.63
N GLU A 64 -9.67 -9.23 5.76
CA GLU A 64 -10.08 -7.83 5.88
C GLU A 64 -9.26 -6.93 4.96
N ASN A 65 -7.93 -7.03 4.98
CA ASN A 65 -7.07 -6.28 4.08
C ASN A 65 -7.36 -6.61 2.61
N ALA A 66 -7.55 -7.88 2.26
CA ALA A 66 -7.85 -8.27 0.88
C ALA A 66 -9.21 -7.72 0.40
N ALA A 67 -10.24 -7.77 1.25
CA ALA A 67 -11.56 -7.22 0.95
C ALA A 67 -11.52 -5.69 0.80
N MET A 68 -10.77 -5.01 1.65
CA MET A 68 -10.54 -3.57 1.58
C MET A 68 -9.91 -3.16 0.25
N VAL A 69 -8.84 -3.84 -0.17
CA VAL A 69 -8.20 -3.59 -1.48
C VAL A 69 -9.15 -3.88 -2.64
N GLN A 70 -9.96 -4.94 -2.55
CA GLN A 70 -10.96 -5.23 -3.57
C GLN A 70 -11.99 -4.10 -3.70
N GLN A 71 -12.40 -3.48 -2.61
CA GLN A 71 -13.32 -2.34 -2.62
C GLN A 71 -12.67 -1.11 -3.24
N ILE A 72 -11.46 -0.74 -2.77
CA ILE A 72 -10.69 0.41 -3.29
C ILE A 72 -10.49 0.31 -4.81
N LEU A 73 -10.16 -0.88 -5.33
CA LEU A 73 -9.86 -1.08 -6.75
C LEU A 73 -11.10 -1.36 -7.62
N ALA A 74 -12.29 -1.46 -7.03
CA ALA A 74 -13.54 -1.63 -7.77
C ALA A 74 -14.22 -0.29 -8.11
N GLU A 75 -13.78 0.81 -7.50
CA GLU A 75 -14.16 2.19 -7.83
C GLU A 75 -13.45 2.68 -9.11
#